data_AF-T1AJV4-F1
#
_entry.id   AF-T1AJV4-F1
#
_cell.length_a   1.000
_cell.length_b   1.000
_cell.length_c   1.000
_cell.angle_alpha   90.00
_cell.angle_beta   90.00
_cell.angle_gamma   90.00
#
_symmetry.space_group_name_H-M   'P 1'
#
loop_
_entity.id
_entity.type
_entity.pdbx_description
1 polymer ?
#
loop_
_entity_poly.entity_id
_entity_poly.type
_entity_poly.pdbx_seq_one_letter_code
_entity_poly.pdbx_strand_id
1 'polypeptide(L)'
;MHDSREAEIRPQDAPLREDVRRLGALVGEMLGEQMGAEFLDTVEVIRAAAIQRRESAAPVDALAGRLQALAPVFADALTRAFSTYFHVVNVAERVHRIRRRRAWQRALAMPQPDGLHDTLAHLREAGIGHAALRDMLGRLRIEPVFTAHPTEAVRRSLLEKEQVIVRCLVADLDGEQTPGERAAGIAQMRMALSVGWQTAEASALRPSVQDEVDHIGFYLS
;
A
#
# COMPACT_ATOMS: atom_id res chain seq x y z
N MET A 1 -27.43 -9.99 -20.49
CA MET A 1 -27.14 -8.64 -19.99
C MET A 1 -26.59 -8.78 -18.60
N HIS A 2 -25.27 -8.95 -18.49
CA HIS A 2 -24.59 -8.98 -17.20
C HIS A 2 -24.05 -7.57 -16.99
N ASP A 3 -24.55 -6.95 -15.94
CA ASP A 3 -24.27 -5.59 -15.50
C ASP A 3 -22.76 -5.45 -15.27
N SER A 4 -22.07 -4.81 -16.22
CA SER A 4 -20.69 -4.41 -16.06
C SER A 4 -20.63 -3.52 -14.84
N ARG A 5 -20.07 -4.04 -13.73
CA ARG A 5 -19.61 -3.22 -12.62
C ARG A 5 -18.48 -2.33 -13.14
N GLU A 6 -18.82 -1.27 -13.86
CA GLU A 6 -18.07 -0.03 -13.80
C GLU A 6 -17.99 0.28 -12.31
N ALA A 7 -16.82 0.06 -11.72
CA ALA A 7 -16.56 0.51 -10.37
C ALA A 7 -16.73 2.03 -10.41
N GLU A 8 -17.93 2.49 -10.05
CA GLU A 8 -18.35 3.89 -10.02
C GLU A 8 -17.23 4.67 -9.33
N ILE A 9 -16.47 5.42 -10.12
CA ILE A 9 -15.24 6.06 -9.68
C ILE A 9 -15.65 7.15 -8.70
N ARG A 10 -15.54 6.87 -7.41
CA ARG A 10 -15.95 7.84 -6.39
C ARG A 10 -15.00 9.05 -6.48
N PRO A 11 -15.51 10.30 -6.50
CA PRO A 11 -14.67 11.49 -6.58
C PRO A 11 -13.57 11.54 -5.50
N GLN A 12 -13.89 10.97 -4.34
CA GLN A 12 -12.99 10.83 -3.20
C GLN A 12 -11.73 9.98 -3.48
N ASP A 13 -11.70 9.18 -4.55
CA ASP A 13 -10.57 8.31 -4.89
C ASP A 13 -9.58 9.00 -5.86
N ALA A 14 -9.88 10.21 -6.35
CA ALA A 14 -8.97 10.93 -7.25
C ALA A 14 -7.57 11.18 -6.64
N PRO A 15 -7.45 11.58 -5.35
CA PRO A 15 -6.15 11.72 -4.71
C PRO A 15 -5.38 10.39 -4.59
N LEU A 16 -6.07 9.25 -4.42
CA LEU A 16 -5.43 7.93 -4.42
C LEU A 16 -4.83 7.62 -5.80
N ARG A 17 -5.60 7.85 -6.87
CA ARG A 17 -5.11 7.61 -8.24
C ARG A 17 -3.89 8.45 -8.56
N GLU A 18 -3.84 9.69 -8.09
CA GLU A 18 -2.69 10.55 -8.29
C GLU A 18 -1.44 10.03 -7.57
N ASP A 19 -1.58 9.58 -6.32
CA ASP A 19 -0.47 8.95 -5.58
C ASP A 19 0.02 7.66 -6.29
N VAL A 20 -0.90 6.81 -6.74
CA VAL A 20 -0.57 5.58 -7.49
C VAL A 20 0.14 5.92 -8.79
N ARG A 21 -0.32 6.92 -9.53
CA ARG A 21 0.29 7.36 -10.80
C ARG A 21 1.69 7.91 -10.56
N ARG A 22 1.87 8.75 -9.54
CA ARG A 22 3.17 9.34 -9.18
C ARG A 22 4.17 8.26 -8.75
N LEU A 23 3.78 7.37 -7.86
CA LEU A 23 4.68 6.29 -7.42
C LEU A 23 4.96 5.31 -8.55
N GLY A 24 3.96 4.98 -9.38
CA GLY A 24 4.14 4.13 -10.56
C GLY A 24 5.12 4.72 -11.57
N ALA A 25 5.10 6.03 -11.79
CA ALA A 25 6.09 6.72 -12.62
C ALA A 25 7.51 6.60 -12.04
N LEU A 26 7.67 6.79 -10.72
CA LEU A 26 8.98 6.62 -10.06
C LEU A 26 9.50 5.18 -10.14
N VAL A 27 8.62 4.18 -10.05
CA VAL A 27 8.98 2.77 -10.28
C VAL A 27 9.43 2.57 -11.73
N GLY A 28 8.68 3.10 -12.70
CA GLY A 28 9.06 3.02 -14.13
C GLY A 28 10.41 3.66 -14.42
N GLU A 29 10.65 4.87 -13.93
CA GLU A 29 11.95 5.55 -14.03
C GLU A 29 13.08 4.71 -13.44
N MET A 30 12.88 4.18 -12.22
CA MET A 30 13.85 3.30 -11.57
C MET A 30 14.12 2.03 -12.40
N LEU A 31 13.09 1.36 -12.92
CA LEU A 31 13.27 0.16 -13.73
C LEU A 31 14.03 0.47 -15.04
N GLY A 32 13.70 1.59 -15.70
CA GLY A 32 14.41 2.05 -16.88
C GLY A 32 15.89 2.38 -16.60
N GLU A 33 16.18 3.03 -15.48
CA GLU A 33 17.55 3.33 -15.05
C GLU A 33 18.36 2.06 -14.71
N GLN A 34 17.74 1.08 -14.06
CA GLN A 34 18.44 -0.10 -13.50
C GLN A 34 18.51 -1.29 -14.46
N MET A 35 17.52 -1.47 -15.33
CA MET A 35 17.38 -2.64 -16.22
C MET A 35 17.34 -2.27 -17.71
N GLY A 36 17.26 -0.97 -18.04
CA GLY A 36 17.17 -0.47 -19.41
C GLY A 36 15.74 -0.32 -19.93
N ALA A 37 15.60 0.44 -21.03
CA ALA A 37 14.31 0.77 -21.63
C ALA A 37 13.55 -0.45 -22.17
N GLU A 38 14.24 -1.41 -22.79
CA GLU A 38 13.62 -2.63 -23.35
C GLU A 38 12.93 -3.48 -22.27
N PHE A 39 13.54 -3.56 -21.08
CA PHE A 39 12.92 -4.24 -19.95
C PHE A 39 11.66 -3.50 -19.47
N LEU A 40 11.74 -2.18 -19.31
CA LEU A 40 10.59 -1.36 -18.94
C LEU A 40 9.44 -1.49 -19.94
N ASP A 41 9.74 -1.45 -21.25
CA ASP A 41 8.74 -1.64 -22.31
C ASP A 41 8.05 -2.99 -22.19
N THR A 42 8.82 -4.05 -21.92
CA THR A 42 8.27 -5.39 -21.69
C THR A 42 7.32 -5.43 -20.49
N VAL A 43 7.71 -4.80 -19.37
CA VAL A 43 6.87 -4.69 -18.16
C VAL A 43 5.57 -3.95 -18.48
N GLU A 44 5.65 -2.83 -19.20
CA GLU A 44 4.50 -2.01 -19.57
C GLU A 44 3.54 -2.73 -20.52
N VAL A 45 4.06 -3.47 -21.51
CA VAL A 45 3.25 -4.32 -22.40
C VAL A 45 2.48 -5.37 -21.61
N ILE A 46 3.13 -6.03 -20.64
CA ILE A 46 2.50 -7.06 -19.81
C ILE A 46 1.47 -6.43 -18.86
N ARG A 47 1.78 -5.27 -18.28
CA ARG A 47 0.88 -4.51 -17.40
C ARG A 47 -0.39 -4.09 -18.16
N ALA A 48 -0.24 -3.55 -19.37
CA ALA A 48 -1.36 -3.17 -20.23
C ALA A 48 -2.22 -4.37 -20.60
N ALA A 49 -1.61 -5.50 -20.99
CA ALA A 49 -2.33 -6.72 -21.31
C ALA A 49 -3.10 -7.29 -20.10
N ALA A 50 -2.52 -7.23 -18.89
CA ALA A 50 -3.19 -7.66 -17.67
C ALA A 50 -4.40 -6.79 -17.32
N ILE A 51 -4.28 -5.47 -17.48
CA ILE A 51 -5.39 -4.52 -17.28
C ILE A 51 -6.50 -4.77 -18.31
N GLN A 52 -6.16 -4.85 -19.59
CA GLN A 52 -7.11 -5.11 -20.67
C GLN A 52 -7.86 -6.42 -20.44
N ARG A 53 -7.16 -7.49 -20.02
CA ARG A 53 -7.78 -8.77 -19.67
C ARG A 53 -8.81 -8.60 -18.54
N ARG A 54 -8.50 -7.83 -17.49
CA ARG A 54 -9.40 -7.59 -16.36
C ARG A 54 -10.67 -6.86 -16.81
N GLU A 55 -10.52 -5.86 -17.69
CA GLU A 55 -11.64 -5.03 -18.18
C GLU A 55 -12.52 -5.77 -19.18
N SER A 56 -11.93 -6.59 -20.04
CA SER A 56 -12.64 -7.37 -21.07
C SER A 56 -13.11 -8.75 -20.60
N ALA A 57 -12.77 -9.15 -19.37
CA ALA A 57 -12.95 -10.50 -18.85
C ALA A 57 -12.40 -11.61 -19.78
N ALA A 58 -11.32 -11.31 -20.51
CA ALA A 58 -10.74 -12.22 -21.49
C ALA A 58 -10.04 -13.45 -20.83
N PRO A 59 -9.91 -14.58 -21.56
CA PRO A 59 -9.17 -15.75 -21.09
C PRO A 59 -7.73 -15.44 -20.72
N VAL A 60 -7.18 -16.18 -19.76
CA VAL A 60 -5.79 -15.97 -19.27
C VAL A 60 -4.73 -16.45 -20.27
N ASP A 61 -5.10 -17.33 -21.20
CA ASP A 61 -4.17 -18.04 -22.08
C ASP A 61 -3.31 -17.10 -22.94
N ALA A 62 -3.88 -16.00 -23.42
CA ALA A 62 -3.13 -15.02 -24.22
C ALA A 62 -2.04 -14.30 -23.40
N LEU A 63 -2.28 -14.03 -22.12
CA LEU A 63 -1.28 -13.46 -21.22
C LEU A 63 -0.27 -14.54 -20.79
N ALA A 64 -0.73 -15.75 -20.52
CA ALA A 64 0.12 -16.88 -20.17
C ALA A 64 1.12 -17.22 -21.28
N GLY A 65 0.69 -17.24 -22.54
CA GLY A 65 1.56 -17.49 -23.69
C GLY A 65 2.67 -16.45 -23.84
N ARG A 66 2.38 -15.17 -23.56
CA ARG A 66 3.39 -14.11 -23.54
C ARG A 66 4.43 -14.31 -22.44
N LEU A 67 4.00 -14.72 -21.26
CA LEU A 67 4.88 -14.99 -20.12
C LEU A 67 5.76 -16.23 -20.35
N GLN A 68 5.22 -17.28 -20.99
CA GLN A 68 5.94 -18.51 -21.29
C GLN A 68 7.09 -18.31 -22.30
N ALA A 69 7.01 -17.28 -23.15
CA ALA A 69 8.04 -16.95 -24.13
C ALA A 69 9.24 -16.18 -23.54
N LEU A 70 9.17 -15.74 -22.27
CA LEU A 70 10.24 -14.97 -21.63
C LEU A 70 11.35 -15.89 -21.11
N ALA A 71 12.61 -15.45 -21.21
CA ALA A 71 13.71 -16.20 -20.63
C ALA A 71 13.61 -16.20 -19.08
N PRO A 72 14.07 -17.25 -18.38
CA PRO A 72 13.94 -17.36 -16.92
C PRO A 72 14.54 -16.19 -16.13
N VAL A 73 15.65 -15.61 -16.61
CA VAL A 73 16.27 -14.42 -15.99
C VAL A 73 15.34 -13.21 -16.03
N PHE A 74 14.52 -13.08 -17.09
CA PHE A 74 13.51 -12.04 -17.18
C PHE A 74 12.30 -12.33 -16.28
N ALA A 75 11.96 -13.59 -16.03
CA ALA A 75 10.82 -13.95 -15.18
C ALA A 75 11.00 -13.50 -13.72
N ASP A 76 12.21 -13.64 -13.15
CA ASP A 76 12.50 -13.15 -11.80
C ASP A 76 12.43 -11.63 -11.71
N ALA A 77 13.13 -10.93 -12.61
CA ALA A 77 13.11 -9.47 -12.67
C ALA A 77 11.69 -8.92 -12.91
N LEU A 78 10.90 -9.57 -13.77
CA LEU A 78 9.52 -9.21 -14.03
C LEU A 78 8.63 -9.41 -12.80
N THR A 79 8.80 -10.53 -12.08
CA THR A 79 8.07 -10.81 -10.84
C THR A 79 8.36 -9.73 -9.81
N ARG A 80 9.64 -9.41 -9.61
CA ARG A 80 10.07 -8.33 -8.71
C ARG A 80 9.50 -6.98 -9.13
N ALA A 81 9.48 -6.66 -10.43
CA ALA A 81 8.91 -5.41 -10.93
C ALA A 81 7.43 -5.29 -10.56
N PHE A 82 6.64 -6.34 -10.81
CA PHE A 82 5.23 -6.34 -10.41
C PHE A 82 5.04 -6.30 -8.89
N SER A 83 5.84 -7.03 -8.11
CA SER A 83 5.83 -6.92 -6.64
C SER A 83 6.07 -5.49 -6.17
N THR A 84 7.06 -4.79 -6.75
CA THR A 84 7.31 -3.37 -6.45
C THR A 84 6.13 -2.48 -6.84
N TYR A 85 5.50 -2.70 -8.00
CA TYR A 85 4.28 -1.98 -8.38
C TYR A 85 3.12 -2.22 -7.39
N PHE A 86 2.87 -3.46 -6.99
CA PHE A 86 1.84 -3.77 -5.99
C PHE A 86 2.16 -3.15 -4.64
N HIS A 87 3.42 -3.17 -4.23
CA HIS A 87 3.87 -2.56 -3.00
C HIS A 87 3.57 -1.05 -2.97
N VAL A 88 3.90 -0.31 -4.03
CA VAL A 88 3.62 1.14 -4.06
C VAL A 88 2.12 1.45 -4.10
N VAL A 89 1.29 0.58 -4.70
CA VAL A 89 -0.17 0.71 -4.64
C VAL A 89 -0.66 0.56 -3.19
N ASN A 90 -0.19 -0.47 -2.47
CA ASN A 90 -0.54 -0.69 -1.07
C ASN A 90 -0.14 0.51 -0.18
N VAL A 91 1.04 1.09 -0.45
CA VAL A 91 1.51 2.30 0.22
C VAL A 91 0.58 3.49 -0.05
N ALA A 92 0.23 3.74 -1.32
CA ALA A 92 -0.69 4.81 -1.71
C ALA A 92 -2.06 4.63 -1.03
N GLU A 93 -2.59 3.41 -0.99
CA GLU A 93 -3.85 3.11 -0.28
C GLU A 93 -3.76 3.40 1.21
N ARG A 94 -2.65 3.04 1.88
CA ARG A 94 -2.44 3.36 3.30
C ARG A 94 -2.45 4.86 3.54
N VAL A 95 -1.73 5.62 2.72
CA VAL A 95 -1.71 7.09 2.82
C VAL A 95 -3.10 7.67 2.53
N HIS A 96 -3.82 7.12 1.57
CA HIS A 96 -5.19 7.53 1.29
C HIS A 96 -6.13 7.30 2.47
N ARG A 97 -6.01 6.18 3.20
CA ARG A 97 -6.74 5.96 4.45
C ARG A 97 -6.44 7.03 5.50
N ILE A 98 -5.17 7.45 5.63
CA ILE A 98 -4.77 8.56 6.51
C ILE A 98 -5.42 9.88 6.05
N ARG A 99 -5.36 10.19 4.75
CA ARG A 99 -5.98 11.38 4.14
C ARG A 99 -7.48 11.44 4.44
N ARG A 100 -8.20 10.33 4.21
CA ARG A 100 -9.64 10.18 4.50
C ARG A 100 -9.96 10.42 5.98
N ARG A 101 -9.18 9.80 6.88
CA ARG A 101 -9.35 9.98 8.33
C ARG A 101 -9.16 11.44 8.76
N ARG A 102 -8.13 12.12 8.25
CA ARG A 102 -7.89 13.55 8.53
C ARG A 102 -9.01 14.45 8.00
N ALA A 103 -9.46 14.20 6.77
CA ALA A 103 -10.55 14.97 6.17
C ALA A 103 -11.84 14.84 7.02
N TRP A 104 -12.14 13.63 7.50
CA TRP A 104 -13.26 13.41 8.42
C TRP A 104 -13.10 14.18 9.74
N GLN A 105 -11.93 14.10 10.36
CA GLN A 105 -11.66 14.80 11.63
C GLN A 105 -11.76 16.34 11.49
N ARG A 106 -11.34 16.90 10.36
CA ARG A 106 -11.43 18.35 10.08
C ARG A 106 -12.87 18.82 9.82
N ALA A 107 -13.69 17.97 9.20
CA ALA A 107 -15.06 18.34 8.86
C ALA A 107 -15.96 18.58 10.08
N LEU A 108 -15.56 18.11 11.28
CA LEU A 108 -16.28 18.25 12.57
C LEU A 108 -17.77 17.86 12.51
N ALA A 109 -18.20 17.19 11.44
CA ALA A 109 -19.61 17.12 11.08
C ALA A 109 -20.36 16.07 11.90
N MET A 110 -19.74 14.91 12.13
CA MET A 110 -20.31 13.79 12.89
C MET A 110 -19.19 12.87 13.44
N PRO A 111 -19.45 12.12 14.54
CA PRO A 111 -18.63 10.95 14.89
C PRO A 111 -18.46 10.03 13.68
N GLN A 112 -17.26 9.45 13.50
CA GLN A 112 -17.04 8.45 12.46
C GLN A 112 -17.95 7.24 12.76
N PRO A 113 -18.79 6.77 11.82
CA PRO A 113 -19.61 5.57 12.02
C PRO A 113 -18.74 4.40 12.48
N ASP A 114 -19.22 3.64 13.47
CA ASP A 114 -18.51 2.53 14.12
C ASP A 114 -17.19 2.93 14.83
N GLY A 115 -16.93 4.23 14.94
CA GLY A 115 -15.80 4.78 15.68
C GLY A 115 -16.11 4.93 17.17
N LEU A 116 -15.08 5.09 18.00
CA LEU A 116 -15.23 5.19 19.45
C LEU A 116 -16.27 6.24 19.90
N HIS A 117 -16.26 7.43 19.28
CA HIS A 117 -17.21 8.48 19.63
C HIS A 117 -18.65 8.12 19.24
N ASP A 118 -18.85 7.49 18.10
CA ASP A 118 -20.16 7.00 17.65
C ASP A 118 -20.70 5.92 18.59
N THR A 119 -19.85 4.95 18.95
CA THR A 119 -20.17 3.92 19.94
C THR A 119 -20.54 4.52 21.30
N LEU A 120 -19.82 5.53 21.77
CA LEU A 120 -20.15 6.21 23.03
C LEU A 120 -21.47 6.98 22.95
N ALA A 121 -21.78 7.59 21.79
CA ALA A 121 -23.06 8.25 21.56
C ALA A 121 -24.22 7.24 21.59
N HIS A 122 -24.10 6.12 20.88
CA HIS A 122 -25.08 5.04 20.89
C HIS A 122 -25.28 4.43 22.28
N LEU A 123 -24.21 4.22 23.05
CA LEU A 123 -24.33 3.72 24.42
C LEU A 123 -25.09 4.71 25.32
N ARG A 124 -24.84 6.02 25.15
CA ARG A 124 -25.58 7.06 25.88
C ARG A 124 -27.06 7.08 25.49
N GLU A 125 -27.37 6.97 24.20
CA GLU A 125 -28.75 6.91 23.69
C GLU A 125 -29.50 5.67 24.17
N ALA A 126 -28.79 4.54 24.31
CA ALA A 126 -29.30 3.32 24.92
C ALA A 126 -29.46 3.40 26.45
N GLY A 127 -29.20 4.55 27.07
CA GLY A 127 -29.36 4.77 28.50
C GLY A 127 -28.24 4.19 29.37
N ILE A 128 -27.09 3.81 28.80
CA ILE A 128 -25.94 3.33 29.55
C ILE A 128 -25.30 4.53 30.28
N GLY A 129 -25.51 4.59 31.59
CA GLY A 129 -24.91 5.62 32.44
C GLY A 129 -23.40 5.45 32.62
N HIS A 130 -22.73 6.53 33.04
CA HIS A 130 -21.27 6.57 33.22
C HIS A 130 -20.74 5.46 34.17
N ALA A 131 -21.49 5.10 35.21
CA ALA A 131 -21.07 4.05 36.15
C ALA A 131 -20.99 2.67 35.47
N ALA A 132 -22.01 2.32 34.69
CA ALA A 132 -22.04 1.06 33.93
C ALA A 132 -20.95 1.04 32.84
N LEU A 133 -20.74 2.15 32.15
CA LEU A 133 -19.66 2.28 31.16
C LEU A 133 -18.27 2.05 31.78
N ARG A 134 -17.98 2.65 32.94
CA ARG A 134 -16.70 2.44 33.65
C ARG A 134 -16.49 0.98 34.02
N ASP A 135 -17.53 0.32 34.52
CA ASP A 135 -17.47 -1.08 34.90
C ASP A 135 -17.25 -2.00 33.69
N MET A 136 -17.88 -1.69 32.54
CA MET A 136 -17.62 -2.39 31.28
C MET A 136 -16.18 -2.19 30.79
N LEU A 137 -15.68 -0.95 30.80
CA LEU A 137 -14.31 -0.64 30.39
C LEU A 137 -13.28 -1.32 31.31
N GLY A 138 -13.56 -1.42 32.61
CA GLY A 138 -12.68 -2.13 33.56
C GLY A 138 -12.60 -3.64 33.32
N ARG A 139 -13.57 -4.22 32.60
CA ARG A 139 -13.62 -5.64 32.25
C ARG A 139 -13.20 -5.93 30.81
N LEU A 140 -13.08 -4.88 29.97
CA LEU A 140 -12.72 -5.01 28.57
C LEU A 140 -11.26 -5.44 28.45
N ARG A 141 -11.03 -6.61 27.85
CA ARG A 141 -9.70 -7.11 27.51
C ARG A 141 -9.62 -7.33 26.01
N ILE A 142 -8.66 -6.65 25.38
CA ILE A 142 -8.31 -6.85 23.98
C ILE A 142 -6.89 -7.40 23.97
N GLU A 143 -6.71 -8.59 23.41
CA GLU A 143 -5.42 -9.29 23.38
C GLU A 143 -5.09 -9.65 21.92
N PRO A 144 -4.42 -8.74 21.18
CA PRO A 144 -3.97 -9.03 19.83
C PRO A 144 -2.91 -10.13 19.86
N VAL A 145 -3.16 -11.24 19.16
CA VAL A 145 -2.18 -12.33 18.99
C VAL A 145 -1.55 -12.19 17.62
N PHE A 146 -0.26 -11.84 17.60
CA PHE A 146 0.51 -11.79 16.37
C PHE A 146 0.90 -13.20 15.96
N THR A 147 0.54 -13.58 14.74
CA THR A 147 0.89 -14.87 14.16
C THR A 147 1.94 -14.67 13.09
N ALA A 148 2.90 -15.59 13.00
CA ALA A 148 3.80 -15.65 11.87
C ALA A 148 3.00 -15.83 10.56
N HIS A 149 3.24 -14.97 9.58
CA HIS A 149 2.73 -15.20 8.23
C HIS A 149 3.84 -15.84 7.40
N PRO A 150 3.63 -17.05 6.84
CA PRO A 150 4.69 -17.89 6.25
C PRO A 150 5.39 -17.30 5.02
N THR A 151 4.96 -16.12 4.54
CA THR A 151 5.46 -15.44 3.34
C THR A 151 5.83 -13.97 3.56
N GLU A 152 5.65 -13.40 4.76
CA GLU A 152 5.71 -11.93 4.97
C GLU A 152 6.82 -11.47 5.92
N ALA A 153 7.88 -12.26 6.16
CA ALA A 153 9.06 -11.74 6.86
C ALA A 153 9.82 -10.75 5.95
N VAL A 154 9.22 -9.58 5.75
CA VAL A 154 9.80 -8.45 5.06
C VAL A 154 10.92 -7.92 5.96
N ARG A 155 12.13 -7.85 5.40
CA ARG A 155 13.31 -7.34 6.12
C ARG A 155 13.03 -5.96 6.69
N ARG A 156 13.47 -5.71 7.93
CA ARG A 156 13.36 -4.41 8.61
C ARG A 156 13.80 -3.24 7.74
N SER A 157 14.89 -3.42 6.99
CA SER A 157 15.42 -2.39 6.09
C SER A 157 14.41 -1.97 5.01
N LEU A 158 13.59 -2.88 4.49
CA LEU A 158 12.54 -2.58 3.52
C LEU A 158 11.39 -1.79 4.17
N LEU A 159 10.99 -2.18 5.38
CA LEU A 159 9.97 -1.46 6.16
C LEU A 159 10.40 -0.01 6.45
N GLU A 160 11.68 0.21 6.75
CA GLU A 160 12.24 1.55 6.94
C GLU A 160 12.17 2.40 5.66
N LYS A 161 12.43 1.80 4.48
CA LYS A 161 12.29 2.50 3.19
C LYS A 161 10.85 2.80 2.84
N GLU A 162 9.95 1.87 3.12
CA GLU A 162 8.51 2.11 2.99
C GLU A 162 8.07 3.30 3.87
N GLN A 163 8.57 3.37 5.11
CA GLN A 163 8.25 4.48 6.02
C GLN A 163 8.78 5.83 5.49
N VAL A 164 9.92 5.85 4.78
CA VAL A 164 10.38 7.07 4.07
C VAL A 164 9.34 7.52 3.06
N ILE A 165 8.86 6.61 2.20
CA ILE A 165 7.89 6.92 1.15
C ILE A 165 6.59 7.46 1.78
N VAL A 166 6.11 6.81 2.84
CA VAL A 166 4.90 7.24 3.55
C VAL A 166 5.07 8.60 4.18
N ARG A 167 6.20 8.89 4.82
CA ARG A 167 6.46 10.24 5.38
C ARG A 167 6.44 11.31 4.30
N CYS A 168 7.06 11.07 3.14
CA CYS A 168 7.05 12.00 2.03
C CYS A 168 5.62 12.27 1.52
N LEU A 169 4.82 11.22 1.31
CA LEU A 169 3.44 11.37 0.85
C LEU A 169 2.54 12.04 1.91
N VAL A 170 2.73 11.70 3.19
CA VAL A 170 1.98 12.31 4.31
C VAL A 170 2.28 13.80 4.44
N ALA A 171 3.53 14.21 4.24
CA ALA A 171 3.94 15.61 4.29
C ALA A 171 3.31 16.46 3.16
N ASP A 172 2.99 15.83 2.03
CA ASP A 172 2.40 16.50 0.85
C ASP A 172 0.86 16.50 0.87
N LEU A 173 0.22 15.88 1.88
CA LEU A 173 -1.25 15.72 1.92
C LEU A 173 -2.04 17.02 1.90
N ASP A 174 -1.51 18.05 2.56
CA ASP A 174 -2.18 19.34 2.73
C ASP A 174 -1.78 20.34 1.62
N GLY A 175 -0.85 19.97 0.72
CA GLY A 175 -0.41 20.80 -0.40
C GLY A 175 0.40 22.05 -0.01
N GLU A 176 0.80 22.16 1.26
CA GLU A 176 1.50 23.33 1.81
C GLU A 176 3.01 23.31 1.51
N GLN A 177 3.54 22.22 0.95
CA GLN A 177 4.96 22.10 0.65
C GLN A 177 5.42 23.04 -0.48
N THR A 178 6.55 23.68 -0.26
CA THR A 178 7.25 24.45 -1.30
C THR A 178 7.70 23.54 -2.45
N PRO A 179 7.96 24.09 -3.66
CA PRO A 179 8.48 23.30 -4.76
C PRO A 179 9.79 22.55 -4.43
N GLY A 180 10.68 23.17 -3.64
CA GLY A 180 11.94 22.56 -3.21
C GLY A 180 11.73 21.37 -2.28
N GLU A 181 10.81 21.48 -1.31
CA GLU A 181 10.47 20.37 -0.41
C GLU A 181 9.81 19.21 -1.17
N ARG A 182 8.91 19.51 -2.11
CA ARG A 182 8.30 18.48 -2.97
C ARG A 182 9.35 17.76 -3.82
N ALA A 183 10.28 18.49 -4.42
CA ALA A 183 11.37 17.89 -5.19
C ALA A 183 12.28 17.02 -4.31
N ALA A 184 12.61 17.48 -3.09
CA ALA A 184 13.37 16.69 -2.13
C ALA A 184 12.63 15.40 -1.71
N GLY A 185 11.32 15.50 -1.48
CA GLY A 185 10.47 14.34 -1.19
C GLY A 185 10.45 13.33 -2.34
N ILE A 186 10.36 13.79 -3.58
CA ILE A 186 10.44 12.93 -4.77
C ILE A 186 11.79 12.21 -4.84
N ALA A 187 12.89 12.94 -4.65
CA ALA A 187 14.23 12.36 -4.65
C ALA A 187 14.40 11.30 -3.55
N GLN A 188 13.87 11.55 -2.34
CA GLN A 188 13.89 10.58 -1.24
C GLN A 188 13.05 9.34 -1.55
N MET A 189 11.86 9.50 -2.13
CA MET A 189 11.04 8.36 -2.55
C MET A 189 11.74 7.53 -3.62
N ARG A 190 12.33 8.17 -4.63
CA ARG A 190 13.10 7.49 -5.68
C ARG A 190 14.27 6.71 -5.09
N MET A 191 15.05 7.32 -4.19
CA MET A 191 16.15 6.65 -3.49
C MET A 191 15.65 5.44 -2.67
N ALA A 192 14.55 5.59 -1.94
CA ALA A 192 13.95 4.52 -1.15
C ALA A 192 13.52 3.33 -2.05
N LEU A 193 12.88 3.62 -3.19
CA LEU A 193 12.50 2.61 -4.18
C LEU A 193 13.72 1.92 -4.77
N SER A 194 14.75 2.66 -5.17
CA SER A 194 15.99 2.07 -5.73
C SER A 194 16.71 1.17 -4.73
N VAL A 195 16.77 1.57 -3.45
CA VAL A 195 17.33 0.72 -2.39
C VAL A 195 16.45 -0.52 -2.17
N GLY A 196 15.14 -0.36 -2.16
CA GLY A 196 14.18 -1.46 -2.09
C GLY A 196 14.39 -2.46 -3.23
N TRP A 197 14.49 -1.98 -4.47
CA TRP A 197 14.77 -2.79 -5.65
C TRP A 197 16.08 -3.56 -5.50
N GLN A 198 17.18 -2.89 -5.15
CA GLN A 198 18.48 -3.54 -5.01
C GLN A 198 18.57 -4.49 -3.79
N THR A 199 17.60 -4.44 -2.89
CA THR A 199 17.51 -5.34 -1.75
C THR A 199 16.58 -6.50 -2.10
N ALA A 200 17.10 -7.71 -2.19
CA ALA A 200 16.27 -8.89 -2.45
C ALA A 200 15.09 -8.98 -1.45
N GLU A 201 13.86 -8.87 -1.96
CA GLU A 201 12.61 -8.98 -1.18
C GLU A 201 12.42 -10.42 -0.65
N ALA A 202 12.78 -11.41 -1.46
CA ALA A 202 12.78 -12.81 -1.07
C ALA A 202 14.20 -13.25 -0.69
N SER A 203 14.40 -13.55 0.59
CA SER A 203 15.53 -14.39 0.99
C SER A 203 15.28 -15.80 0.44
N ALA A 204 16.24 -16.40 -0.25
CA ALA A 204 16.17 -17.82 -0.64
C ALA A 204 16.10 -18.77 0.58
N LEU A 205 16.33 -18.22 1.78
CA LEU A 205 16.28 -18.93 3.05
C LEU A 205 14.96 -18.64 3.75
N ARG A 206 14.34 -19.70 4.28
CA ARG A 206 13.16 -19.61 5.15
C ARG A 206 13.46 -18.64 6.30
N PRO A 207 12.55 -17.70 6.63
CA PRO A 207 12.74 -16.78 7.75
C PRO A 207 13.02 -17.55 9.04
N SER A 208 13.94 -17.02 9.86
CA SER A 208 14.13 -17.55 11.20
C SER A 208 13.02 -17.03 12.13
N VAL A 209 12.79 -17.71 13.26
CA VAL A 209 11.88 -17.23 14.30
C VAL A 209 12.29 -15.83 14.80
N GLN A 210 13.59 -15.53 14.82
CA GLN A 210 14.07 -14.20 15.21
C GLN A 210 13.65 -13.13 14.19
N ASP A 211 13.68 -13.43 12.90
CA ASP A 211 13.22 -12.48 11.86
C ASP A 211 11.73 -12.17 12.01
N GLU A 212 10.92 -13.17 12.39
CA GLU A 212 9.49 -12.98 12.68
C GLU A 212 9.25 -12.12 13.92
N VAL A 213 10.02 -12.35 14.99
CA VAL A 213 9.96 -11.54 16.22
C VAL A 213 10.39 -10.10 15.93
N ASP A 214 11.46 -9.89 15.16
CA ASP A 214 11.93 -8.54 14.80
C ASP A 214 10.92 -7.82 13.90
N HIS A 215 10.27 -8.54 13.00
CA HIS A 215 9.20 -8.01 12.15
C HIS A 215 7.99 -7.54 12.99
N ILE A 216 7.51 -8.36 13.92
CA ILE A 216 6.45 -7.97 14.86
C ILE A 216 6.91 -6.80 15.72
N GLY A 217 8.15 -6.86 16.22
CA GLY A 217 8.77 -5.83 17.05
C GLY A 217 8.79 -4.46 16.38
N PHE A 218 9.00 -4.39 15.06
CA PHE A 218 8.95 -3.14 14.31
C PHE A 218 7.59 -2.43 14.39
N TYR A 219 6.48 -3.17 14.42
CA TYR A 219 5.14 -2.57 14.53
C TYR A 219 4.77 -2.20 15.96
N LEU A 220 5.47 -2.76 16.96
CA LEU A 220 5.22 -2.53 18.39
C LEU A 220 6.14 -1.49 19.02
N SER A 221 7.26 -1.15 18.36
CA SER A 221 8.22 -0.12 18.79
C SER A 221 7.85 1.27 18.31
#